data_AF-A0A7S0YY56-F1
#
_entry.id   AF-A0A7S0YY56-F1
#
_cell.length_a   1.000
_cell.length_b   1.000
_cell.length_c   1.000
_cell.angle_alpha   90.00
_cell.angle_beta   90.00
_cell.angle_gamma   90.00
#
_symmetry.space_group_name_H-M   'P 1'
#
loop_
_entity.id
_entity.type
_entity.pdbx_description
1 polymer ?
#
loop_
_entity_poly.entity_id
_entity_poly.type
_entity_poly.pdbx_seq_one_letter_code
_entity_poly.pdbx_strand_id
1 'polypeptide(L)'
;YVLLKGAISVFNLSRKEEVLVLKTPGDVFGELTVMNSKPWPAEAKAKEDACLLEIGPDILSGIFHKRRPLVAHFMGMTKDRVQGNALKGEAWRSFFLLSEVPKYD
;
A
#
# COMPACT_ATOMS: atom_id res chain seq x y z
N TYR A 1 8.25 -0.60 -2.28
CA TYR A 1 9.37 -0.81 -1.34
C TYR A 1 8.93 -1.74 -0.22
N VAL A 2 9.85 -2.55 0.30
CA VAL A 2 9.67 -3.40 1.49
C VAL A 2 10.61 -2.92 2.59
N LEU A 3 10.10 -2.72 3.80
CA LEU A 3 10.89 -2.35 4.97
C LEU A 3 11.69 -3.54 5.48
N LEU A 4 13.01 -3.41 5.60
CA LEU A 4 13.88 -4.44 6.19
C LEU A 4 14.28 -4.08 7.63
N LYS A 5 14.44 -2.78 7.91
CA LYS A 5 14.76 -2.22 9.22
C LYS A 5 14.38 -0.74 9.26
N GLY A 6 14.05 -0.23 10.44
CA GLY A 6 13.78 1.20 10.69
C GLY A 6 12.29 1.49 10.76
N ALA A 7 11.92 2.76 10.59
CA ALA A 7 10.53 3.19 10.56
C ALA A 7 10.25 4.21 9.47
N ILE A 8 9.13 4.04 8.77
CA ILE A 8 8.66 4.94 7.71
C ILE A 8 7.27 5.46 8.07
N SER A 9 7.09 6.78 8.02
CA SER A 9 5.78 7.42 8.09
C SER A 9 5.25 7.69 6.70
N VAL A 10 3.97 7.39 6.47
CA VAL A 10 3.25 7.77 5.26
C VAL A 10 2.31 8.92 5.60
N PHE A 11 2.40 9.99 4.83
CA PHE A 11 1.59 11.20 4.96
C PHE A 11 0.62 11.32 3.79
N ASN A 12 -0.63 11.68 4.07
CA ASN A 12 -1.56 12.10 3.03
C ASN A 12 -1.23 13.55 2.63
N LEU A 13 -0.88 13.77 1.36
CA LEU A 13 -0.45 15.10 0.89
C LEU A 13 -1.59 16.12 0.88
N SER A 14 -2.82 15.69 0.60
CA SER A 14 -3.99 16.57 0.57
C SER A 14 -4.39 17.04 1.97
N ARG A 15 -4.24 16.17 2.98
CA ARG A 15 -4.63 16.45 4.37
C ARG A 15 -3.47 16.89 5.27
N LYS A 16 -2.23 16.76 4.79
CA LYS A 16 -0.99 17.05 5.54
C LYS A 16 -0.92 16.32 6.88
N GLU A 17 -1.42 15.10 6.94
CA GLU A 17 -1.47 14.29 8.17
C GLU A 17 -0.71 12.97 8.00
N GLU A 18 -0.10 12.49 9.09
CA GLU A 18 0.47 11.14 9.17
C GLU A 18 -0.69 10.15 9.22
N VAL A 19 -0.79 9.29 8.22
CA VAL A 19 -1.88 8.30 8.10
C VAL A 19 -1.44 6.90 8.51
N LEU A 20 -0.13 6.62 8.46
CA LEU A 20 0.42 5.30 8.72
C LEU A 20 1.87 5.40 9.16
N VAL A 21 2.28 4.50 10.07
CA VAL A 21 3.68 4.28 10.39
C VAL A 21 4.00 2.80 10.21
N LEU A 22 4.98 2.52 9.36
CA LEU A 22 5.53 1.19 9.11
C LEU A 22 6.73 1.00 10.03
N LYS A 23 6.74 -0.11 10.78
CA LYS A 23 7.78 -0.42 11.77
C LYS A 23 8.18 -1.88 11.77
N THR A 24 7.47 -2.71 11.01
CA THR A 24 7.67 -4.16 11.00
C THR A 24 8.47 -4.52 9.75
N PRO A 25 9.59 -5.24 9.88
CA PRO A 25 10.24 -5.83 8.72
C PRO A 25 9.24 -6.66 7.90
N GLY A 26 9.19 -6.44 6.59
CA GLY A 26 8.19 -6.99 5.69
C GLY A 26 7.04 -6.04 5.37
N ASP A 27 6.87 -4.93 6.10
CA ASP A 27 5.90 -3.89 5.75
C ASP A 27 6.19 -3.34 4.35
N VAL A 28 5.17 -3.23 3.51
CA VAL A 28 5.32 -2.76 2.12
C VAL A 28 4.59 -1.45 1.88
N PHE A 29 5.14 -0.57 1.06
CA PHE A 29 4.48 0.66 0.62
C PHE A 29 4.83 1.03 -0.82
N GLY A 30 3.98 1.87 -1.43
CA GLY A 30 4.08 2.29 -2.83
C GLY A 30 3.49 1.28 -3.82
N GLU A 31 2.98 0.15 -3.35
CA GLU A 31 2.30 -0.89 -4.13
C GLU A 31 1.07 -0.34 -4.85
N LEU A 32 0.33 0.55 -4.19
CA LEU A 32 -0.90 1.15 -4.72
C LEU A 32 -0.66 1.95 -6.00
N THR A 33 0.49 2.61 -6.12
CA THR A 33 0.84 3.38 -7.33
C THR A 33 1.07 2.45 -8.51
N VAL A 34 1.74 1.32 -8.29
CA VAL A 34 1.98 0.31 -9.31
C VAL A 34 0.67 -0.39 -9.71
N MET A 35 -0.16 -0.75 -8.73
CA MET A 35 -1.46 -1.40 -8.97
C MET A 35 -2.44 -0.51 -9.74
N ASN A 36 -2.52 0.78 -9.40
CA ASN A 36 -3.51 1.69 -10.00
C ASN A 36 -3.00 2.38 -11.28
N SER A 37 -1.74 2.16 -11.65
CA SER A 37 -1.07 2.87 -12.76
C SER A 37 -1.24 4.40 -12.69
N LYS A 38 -1.36 4.94 -11.47
CA LYS A 38 -1.60 6.36 -11.18
C LYS A 38 -0.84 6.78 -9.93
N PRO A 39 -0.29 8.01 -9.88
CA PRO A 39 0.31 8.55 -8.67
C PRO A 39 -0.69 8.50 -7.50
N TRP A 40 -0.25 7.98 -6.36
CA TRP A 40 -1.04 8.01 -5.13
C TRP A 40 -0.64 9.27 -4.35
N PRO A 41 -1.59 10.08 -3.84
CA PRO A 41 -1.29 11.37 -3.20
C PRO A 41 -0.79 11.17 -1.75
N ALA A 42 0.29 10.42 -1.58
CA ALA A 42 0.95 10.22 -0.31
C ALA A 42 2.47 10.36 -0.43
N GLU A 43 3.09 10.71 0.68
CA GLU A 43 4.54 10.86 0.81
C GLU A 43 5.05 9.92 1.89
N ALA A 44 6.14 9.21 1.62
CA ALA A 44 6.80 8.35 2.61
C ALA A 44 8.07 9.05 3.14
N LYS A 45 8.20 9.17 4.46
CA LYS A 45 9.36 9.77 5.13
C LYS A 45 9.95 8.80 6.13
N ALA A 46 11.26 8.65 6.11
CA ALA A 46 11.96 7.92 7.15
C ALA A 46 11.87 8.69 8.48
N LYS A 47 11.45 8.01 9.57
CA LYS A 47 11.49 8.58 10.93
C LYS A 47 12.85 8.40 11.59
N GLU A 48 13.61 7.42 11.10
CA GLU A 48 14.92 7.00 11.57
C GLU A 48 15.67 6.32 10.41
N ASP A 49 16.93 5.93 10.63
CA ASP A 49 17.71 5.17 9.65
C ASP A 49 16.96 3.91 9.22
N ALA A 50 16.58 3.88 7.94
CA ALA A 50 15.76 2.83 7.37
C ALA A 50 16.51 2.08 6.26
N CYS A 51 16.34 0.77 6.24
CA CYS A 51 16.82 -0.11 5.18
C CYS A 51 15.61 -0.62 4.40
N LEU A 52 15.61 -0.39 3.09
CA LEU A 52 14.51 -0.71 2.20
C LEU A 52 14.97 -1.64 1.07
N LEU A 53 14.13 -2.61 0.71
CA LEU A 53 14.22 -3.32 -0.56
C LEU A 53 13.34 -2.62 -1.58
N GLU A 54 13.93 -2.16 -2.67
CA GLU A 54 13.21 -1.68 -3.83
C GLU A 54 12.77 -2.86 -4.71
N ILE A 55 11.51 -2.84 -5.13
CA ILE A 55 10.95 -3.81 -6.08
C ILE A 55 10.44 -2.99 -7.26
N GLY A 56 11.03 -3.22 -8.44
CA GLY A 56 10.61 -2.55 -9.67
C GLY A 56 9.17 -2.90 -10.07
N PRO A 57 8.47 -2.01 -10.78
CA PRO A 57 7.06 -2.19 -11.14
C PRO A 57 6.81 -3.46 -11.97
N ASP A 58 7.71 -3.82 -12.88
CA ASP A 58 7.58 -5.03 -13.71
C ASP A 58 7.67 -6.31 -12.87
N ILE A 59 8.57 -6.32 -11.89
CA ILE A 59 8.74 -7.45 -10.97
C ILE A 59 7.51 -7.57 -10.08
N LEU A 60 7.04 -6.45 -9.53
CA LEU A 60 5.86 -6.43 -8.66
C LEU A 60 4.60 -6.88 -9.42
N SER A 61 4.42 -6.38 -10.64
CA SER A 61 3.36 -6.82 -11.56
C SER A 61 3.45 -8.33 -11.81
N GLY A 62 4.64 -8.84 -12.14
CA GLY A 62 4.86 -10.28 -12.34
C GLY A 62 4.53 -11.13 -11.10
N ILE A 63 4.84 -10.65 -9.89
CA ILE A 63 4.50 -11.31 -8.62
C ILE A 63 2.98 -11.39 -8.45
N PHE A 64 2.26 -10.29 -8.72
CA PHE A 64 0.81 -10.25 -8.59
C PHE A 64 0.10 -11.21 -9.55
N HIS A 65 0.60 -11.35 -10.78
CA HIS A 65 0.06 -12.31 -11.74
C HIS A 65 0.34 -13.77 -11.36
N LYS A 66 1.50 -14.06 -10.76
CA LYS A 66 1.92 -15.45 -10.46
C LYS A 66 1.46 -15.98 -9.10
N ARG A 67 1.17 -15.10 -8.14
CA ARG A 67 0.82 -15.50 -6.75
C ARG A 67 -0.38 -14.74 -6.23
N ARG A 68 -1.58 -15.08 -6.75
CA ARG A 68 -2.86 -14.46 -6.37
C ARG A 68 -3.13 -14.38 -4.85
N PRO A 69 -2.77 -15.38 -4.01
CA PRO A 69 -2.96 -15.26 -2.56
C PRO A 69 -2.10 -14.17 -1.90
N LEU A 70 -0.92 -13.88 -2.45
CA LEU A 70 -0.03 -12.83 -1.97
C LEU A 70 -0.62 -11.44 -2.25
N VAL A 71 -1.31 -11.28 -3.39
CA VAL A 71 -2.07 -10.06 -3.71
C VAL A 71 -3.15 -9.81 -2.65
N ALA A 72 -3.89 -10.85 -2.24
CA ALA A 72 -4.91 -10.71 -1.19
C ALA A 72 -4.32 -10.31 0.17
N HIS A 73 -3.11 -10.79 0.49
CA HIS A 73 -2.39 -10.36 1.69
C HIS A 73 -1.94 -8.90 1.61
N PHE A 74 -1.42 -8.46 0.46
CA PHE A 74 -1.12 -7.05 0.17
C PHE A 74 -2.37 -6.17 0.28
N MET A 75 -3.48 -6.62 -0.31
CA MET A 75 -4.77 -5.93 -0.30
C MET A 75 -5.42 -5.90 1.08
N GLY A 76 -5.24 -6.95 1.90
CA GLY A 76 -5.68 -7.00 3.29
C GLY A 76 -4.93 -5.99 4.16
N MET A 77 -3.61 -5.89 4.00
CA MET A 77 -2.83 -4.82 4.61
C MET A 77 -3.27 -3.44 4.12
N THR A 78 -3.66 -3.32 2.84
CA THR A 78 -4.27 -2.07 2.37
C THR A 78 -5.59 -1.81 3.07
N LYS A 79 -6.48 -2.80 3.23
CA LYS A 79 -7.80 -2.68 3.88
C LYS A 79 -7.73 -2.15 5.31
N ASP A 80 -6.71 -2.54 6.07
CA ASP A 80 -6.45 -1.98 7.40
C ASP A 80 -5.89 -0.55 7.32
N ARG A 81 -5.07 -0.22 6.32
CA ARG A 81 -4.63 1.16 6.03
C ARG A 81 -5.78 2.03 5.53
N VAL A 82 -6.75 1.39 4.90
CA VAL A 82 -7.92 1.97 4.25
C VAL A 82 -8.93 2.40 5.30
N GLN A 83 -9.36 1.43 6.11
CA GLN A 83 -10.30 1.60 7.19
C GLN A 83 -9.68 2.30 8.39
N GLY A 84 -8.36 2.18 8.57
CA GLY A 84 -7.60 2.78 9.66
C GLY A 84 -7.39 4.28 9.54
N ASN A 85 -7.09 4.85 8.36
CA ASN A 85 -6.76 6.29 8.29
C ASN A 85 -6.67 7.01 6.93
N ALA A 86 -7.37 6.63 5.84
CA ALA A 86 -7.25 7.43 4.60
C ALA A 86 -8.52 7.77 3.81
N LEU A 87 -9.62 7.03 3.91
CA LEU A 87 -10.90 7.53 3.36
C LEU A 87 -12.02 7.27 4.37
N LYS A 88 -12.58 8.35 4.90
CA LYS A 88 -14.01 8.35 5.20
C LYS A 88 -14.66 8.85 3.92
N GLY A 89 -15.42 7.99 3.24
CA GLY A 89 -16.18 8.35 2.03
C GLY A 89 -16.16 7.34 0.90
N GLU A 90 -16.96 7.63 -0.12
CA GLU A 90 -17.33 6.78 -1.27
C GLU A 90 -16.15 6.28 -2.11
N ALA A 91 -14.97 6.90 -1.99
CA ALA A 91 -13.76 6.54 -2.73
C ALA A 91 -13.25 5.10 -2.44
N TRP A 92 -13.45 4.55 -1.23
CA TRP A 92 -13.13 3.14 -0.95
C TRP A 92 -14.11 2.18 -1.63
N ARG A 93 -15.38 2.58 -1.77
CA ARG A 93 -16.40 1.76 -2.42
C ARG A 93 -16.13 1.67 -3.91
N SER A 94 -15.76 2.79 -4.54
CA SER A 94 -15.33 2.80 -5.95
C SER A 94 -14.08 1.94 -6.18
N PHE A 95 -13.13 1.91 -5.24
CA PHE A 95 -11.94 1.06 -5.31
C PHE A 95 -12.30 -0.45 -5.37
N PHE A 96 -13.26 -0.90 -4.56
CA PHE A 96 -13.74 -2.29 -4.56
C PHE A 96 -14.79 -2.62 -5.64
N LEU A 97 -15.49 -1.63 -6.19
CA LEU A 97 -16.47 -1.83 -7.26
C LEU A 97 -15.81 -1.80 -8.66
N LEU A 98 -14.67 -1.13 -8.81
CA LEU A 98 -13.92 -1.03 -10.07
C LEU A 98 -12.82 -2.09 -10.22
N SER A 99 -12.37 -2.67 -9.11
CA SER A 99 -11.61 -3.91 -9.16
C SER A 99 -12.61 -5.05 -8.99
N GLU A 100 -12.80 -5.87 -10.03
CA GLU A 100 -13.49 -7.16 -9.90
C GLU A 100 -12.68 -8.07 -8.97
N VAL A 101 -12.65 -7.75 -7.68
CA VAL A 101 -12.15 -8.65 -6.66
C VAL A 101 -13.21 -9.74 -6.53
N PRO A 102 -12.91 -11.00 -6.87
CA PRO A 102 -13.87 -12.07 -6.71
C PRO A 102 -14.32 -12.07 -5.26
N LYS A 103 -15.64 -12.07 -5.03
CA LYS A 103 -16.17 -12.42 -3.72
C LYS A 103 -15.71 -13.85 -3.46
N TYR A 104 -14.93 -14.05 -2.40
CA TYR A 104 -14.61 -15.37 -1.90
C TYR A 104 -15.73 -15.76 -0.92
N ASP A 105 -16.38 -16.87 -1.19
CA ASP A 105 -17.26 -17.59 -0.27
C ASP A 105 -16.45 -18.19 0.91
#